data_AF-A0A370L751-F1
#
_entry.id   AF-A0A370L751-F1
#
_cell.length_a   1.000
_cell.length_b   1.000
_cell.length_c   1.000
_cell.angle_alpha   90.00
_cell.angle_beta   90.00
_cell.angle_gamma   90.00
#
_symmetry.space_group_name_H-M   'P 1'
#
loop_
_entity.id
_entity.type
_entity.pdbx_description
1 polymer ?
#
loop_
_entity_poly.entity_id
_entity_poly.type
_entity_poly.pdbx_seq_one_letter_code
_entity_poly.pdbx_strand_id
1 'polypeptide(L)'
;MAQVLIRNIDEETMASLKLRAEMNGRSLEQELRIILKSAAPLTPDELVATSRRLRSVFAKEDFDIGTAIRWGRDDEFEELEQAFDRS
;
A
#
# COMPACT_ATOMS: atom_id res chain seq x y z
N MET A 1 0.45 1.39 -26.60
CA MET A 1 1.50 1.96 -25.72
C MET A 1 0.80 2.79 -24.66
N ALA A 2 1.18 2.64 -23.39
CA ALA A 2 0.66 3.48 -22.31
C ALA A 2 1.61 4.67 -22.09
N GLN A 3 1.06 5.86 -21.84
CA GLN A 3 1.81 7.07 -21.56
C GLN A 3 1.48 7.53 -20.13
N VAL A 4 2.51 7.90 -19.37
CA VAL A 4 2.37 8.41 -18.00
C VAL A 4 2.94 9.83 -17.95
N LEU A 5 2.17 10.78 -17.42
CA LEU A 5 2.62 12.14 -17.14
C LEU A 5 2.79 12.31 -15.64
N ILE A 6 4.01 12.56 -15.19
CA ILE A 6 4.31 12.86 -13.79
C ILE A 6 4.51 14.37 -13.69
N ARG A 7 3.66 15.06 -12.91
CA ARG A 7 3.71 16.52 -12.70
C ARG A 7 4.44 16.83 -11.40
N ASN A 8 5.01 18.04 -11.31
CA ASN A 8 5.64 18.57 -10.10
C ASN A 8 6.77 17.66 -9.56
N ILE A 9 7.63 17.16 -10.44
CA ILE A 9 8.87 16.50 -10.01
C ILE A 9 9.83 17.58 -9.55
N ASP A 10 10.41 17.37 -8.38
CA ASP A 10 11.46 18.22 -7.84
C ASP A 10 12.70 18.24 -8.76
N GLU A 11 13.30 19.41 -8.93
CA GLU A 11 14.42 19.60 -9.87
C GLU A 11 15.65 18.77 -9.49
N GLU A 12 15.92 18.57 -8.20
CA GLU A 12 17.03 17.74 -7.70
C GLU A 12 16.81 16.27 -8.08
N THR A 13 15.56 15.80 -7.94
CA THR A 13 15.17 14.44 -8.33
C THR A 13 15.34 14.24 -9.84
N MET A 14 14.92 15.23 -10.63
CA MET A 14 15.05 15.17 -12.09
C MET A 14 16.52 15.20 -12.54
N ALA A 15 17.36 16.01 -11.89
CA ALA A 15 18.80 16.07 -12.15
C ALA A 15 19.49 14.73 -11.82
N SER A 16 19.15 14.14 -10.67
CA SER A 16 19.67 12.84 -10.26
C SER A 16 19.31 11.73 -11.25
N LEU A 17 18.09 11.73 -11.79
CA LEU A 17 17.63 10.75 -12.77
C LEU A 17 18.32 10.93 -14.14
N LYS A 18 18.55 12.16 -14.58
CA LYS A 18 19.33 12.45 -15.80
C LYS A 18 20.76 11.96 -15.68
N LEU A 19 21.43 12.30 -14.57
CA LEU A 19 22.79 11.85 -14.31
C LEU A 19 22.87 10.32 -14.31
N ARG A 20 21.90 9.64 -13.67
CA ARG A 20 21.83 8.19 -13.64
C ARG A 20 21.66 7.58 -15.05
N ALA A 21 20.86 8.20 -15.91
CA ALA A 21 20.70 7.78 -17.30
C ALA A 21 21.99 7.94 -18.11
N GLU A 22 22.67 9.09 -17.96
CA GLU A 22 23.96 9.38 -18.61
C GLU A 22 25.06 8.41 -18.18
N MET A 23 25.18 8.15 -16.88
CA MET A 23 26.12 7.17 -16.33
C MET A 23 25.91 5.75 -16.89
N ASN A 24 24.65 5.40 -17.17
CA ASN A 24 24.28 4.12 -17.74
C ASN A 24 24.28 4.10 -19.29
N GLY A 25 24.67 5.22 -19.94
CA GLY A 25 24.73 5.33 -21.40
C GLY A 25 23.38 5.16 -22.10
N ARG A 26 22.27 5.48 -21.44
CA ARG A 26 20.91 5.26 -21.95
C ARG A 26 20.09 6.54 -21.90
N SER A 27 19.00 6.58 -22.66
CA SER A 27 18.09 7.72 -22.60
C SER A 27 17.37 7.77 -21.25
N LEU A 28 16.98 8.98 -20.83
CA LEU A 28 16.20 9.16 -19.61
C LEU A 28 14.90 8.33 -19.63
N GLU A 29 14.22 8.26 -20.77
CA GLU A 29 13.01 7.46 -20.91
C GLU A 29 13.30 5.97 -20.66
N GLN A 30 14.40 5.44 -21.19
CA GLN A 30 14.81 4.06 -20.97
C GLN A 30 15.18 3.79 -19.52
N GLU A 31 15.92 4.71 -18.87
CA GLU A 31 16.22 4.66 -17.44
C GLU A 31 14.92 4.61 -16.62
N LEU A 32 13.99 5.53 -16.88
CA LEU A 32 12.69 5.59 -16.18
C LEU A 32 11.87 4.32 -16.40
N ARG A 33 11.85 3.77 -17.62
CA ARG A 33 11.16 2.51 -17.92
C ARG A 33 11.74 1.35 -17.12
N ILE A 34 13.05 1.29 -16.97
CA ILE A 34 13.74 0.25 -16.21
C ILE A 34 13.46 0.41 -14.72
N ILE A 35 13.53 1.64 -14.19
CA ILE A 35 13.17 1.94 -12.80
C ILE A 35 11.73 1.51 -12.54
N LEU A 36 10.78 1.93 -13.38
CA LEU A 36 9.38 1.56 -13.25
C LEU A 36 9.17 0.05 -13.36
N LYS A 37 9.87 -0.65 -14.26
CA LYS A 37 9.81 -2.11 -14.39
C LYS A 37 10.39 -2.83 -13.16
N SER A 38 11.46 -2.28 -12.58
CA SER A 38 12.08 -2.81 -11.36
C SER A 38 11.26 -2.52 -10.09
N ALA A 39 10.49 -1.42 -10.09
CA ALA A 39 9.64 -1.01 -8.99
C ALA A 39 8.22 -1.57 -9.07
N ALA A 40 7.79 -2.06 -10.23
CA ALA A 40 6.51 -2.75 -10.39
C ALA A 40 6.52 -4.06 -9.56
N PRO A 41 5.62 -4.23 -8.57
CA PRO A 41 5.71 -5.33 -7.62
C PRO A 41 5.12 -6.64 -8.14
N LEU A 42 5.84 -7.70 -7.78
CA LEU A 42 5.51 -9.12 -7.57
C LEU A 42 4.57 -9.81 -8.56
N THR A 43 5.13 -10.85 -9.18
CA THR A 43 4.39 -11.83 -9.98
C THR A 43 3.21 -12.43 -9.17
N PRO A 44 2.16 -12.97 -9.83
CA PRO A 44 0.98 -13.49 -9.14
C PRO A 44 1.28 -14.43 -7.96
N ASP A 45 2.33 -15.25 -8.10
CA ASP A 45 2.78 -16.18 -7.07
C ASP A 45 3.35 -15.48 -5.83
N GLU A 46 4.06 -14.38 -6.04
CA GLU A 46 4.66 -13.56 -4.99
C GLU A 46 3.62 -12.69 -4.26
N LEU A 47 2.56 -12.27 -4.97
CA LEU A 47 1.41 -11.61 -4.36
C LEU A 47 0.64 -12.57 -3.45
N VAL A 48 0.44 -13.82 -3.90
CA VAL A 48 -0.20 -14.89 -3.11
C VAL A 48 0.65 -15.25 -1.89
N ALA A 49 1.97 -15.35 -2.04
CA ALA A 49 2.87 -15.60 -0.92
C ALA A 49 2.86 -14.47 0.11
N THR A 50 2.81 -13.21 -0.35
CA THR A 50 2.70 -12.02 0.51
C THR A 50 1.36 -12.00 1.26
N SER A 51 0.25 -12.28 0.57
CA SER A 51 -1.08 -12.40 1.18
C SER A 51 -1.15 -13.50 2.24
N ARG A 52 -0.58 -14.68 1.97
CA ARG A 52 -0.51 -15.79 2.94
C ARG A 52 0.33 -15.44 4.16
N ARG A 53 1.46 -14.75 3.97
CA ARG A 53 2.31 -14.28 5.07
C ARG A 53 1.58 -13.27 5.95
N LEU A 54 0.94 -12.27 5.35
CA LEU A 54 0.13 -11.30 6.09
C LEU A 54 -0.98 -12.00 6.86
N ARG A 55 -1.71 -12.94 6.23
CA ARG A 55 -2.72 -13.75 6.93
C ARG A 55 -2.14 -14.50 8.13
N SER A 56 -0.97 -15.11 8.02
CA SER A 56 -0.37 -15.84 9.15
C SER A 56 0.07 -14.95 10.33
N VAL A 57 0.40 -13.69 10.06
CA VAL A 57 0.80 -12.71 11.08
C VAL A 57 -0.42 -12.11 11.76
N PHE A 58 -1.48 -11.83 11.00
CA PHE A 58 -2.71 -11.21 11.50
C PHE A 58 -3.79 -12.20 11.95
N ALA A 59 -3.70 -13.49 11.60
CA ALA A 59 -4.61 -14.53 12.07
C ALA A 59 -4.37 -14.95 13.54
N LYS A 60 -3.75 -14.09 14.35
CA LYS A 60 -3.48 -14.37 15.76
C LYS A 60 -4.67 -14.11 16.68
N GLU A 61 -5.75 -13.55 16.17
CA GLU A 61 -7.02 -13.51 16.88
C GLU A 61 -8.09 -14.12 15.97
N ASP A 62 -8.78 -15.13 16.48
CA ASP A 62 -10.05 -15.62 15.92
C ASP A 62 -11.09 -14.50 16.10
N PHE A 63 -10.93 -13.43 15.32
CA PHE A 63 -11.92 -12.39 15.22
C PHE A 63 -13.04 -12.93 14.34
N ASP A 64 -14.05 -13.50 14.99
CA ASP A 64 -15.27 -13.92 14.33
C ASP A 64 -16.04 -12.68 13.86
N ILE A 65 -15.79 -12.30 12.61
CA ILE A 65 -16.45 -11.22 11.90
C ILE A 65 -17.98 -11.38 11.97
N GLY A 66 -18.50 -12.61 11.97
CA GLY A 66 -19.93 -12.90 12.07
C GLY A 66 -20.50 -12.52 13.44
N THR A 67 -19.71 -12.67 14.50
CA THR A 67 -20.08 -12.23 15.85
C THR A 67 -20.00 -10.72 16.01
N ALA A 68 -18.98 -10.07 15.42
CA ALA A 68 -18.87 -8.61 15.41
C ALA A 68 -20.05 -7.92 14.68
N ILE A 69 -20.51 -8.50 13.57
CA ILE A 69 -21.68 -7.99 12.81
C ILE A 69 -23.00 -8.22 13.56
N ARG A 70 -23.10 -9.25 14.41
CA ARG A 70 -24.25 -9.46 15.30
C ARG A 70 -24.28 -8.44 16.43
N TRP A 71 -23.14 -8.20 17.09
CA TRP A 71 -23.02 -7.17 18.14
C TRP A 71 -23.35 -5.76 17.65
N GLY A 72 -22.96 -5.40 16.42
CA GLY A 72 -23.34 -4.11 15.83
C GLY A 72 -24.81 -4.00 15.40
N ARG A 73 -25.58 -5.11 15.41
CA ARG A 73 -27.01 -5.14 15.07
C ARG A 73 -27.94 -5.27 16.27
N ASP A 74 -27.48 -5.87 17.36
CA ASP A 74 -28.33 -6.27 18.50
C ASP A 74 -28.23 -5.34 19.73
N ASP A 75 -27.59 -4.16 19.60
CA ASP A 75 -27.54 -3.06 20.58
C ASP A 75 -26.89 -3.34 21.96
N GLU A 76 -25.70 -2.78 22.18
CA GLU A 76 -25.26 -2.24 23.49
C GLU A 76 -24.62 -0.85 23.31
N PHE A 77 -25.31 0.05 22.60
CA PHE A 77 -24.93 1.46 22.59
C PHE A 77 -25.35 2.19 23.89
N GLU A 78 -26.17 1.57 24.75
CA GLU A 78 -26.67 2.15 26.00
C GLU A 78 -25.62 2.26 27.13
N GLU A 79 -24.58 1.43 27.15
CA GLU A 79 -23.58 1.48 28.23
C GLU A 79 -22.54 2.61 28.08
N LEU A 80 -22.29 3.08 26.84
CA LEU A 80 -21.30 4.14 26.58
C LEU A 80 -21.79 5.53 27.01
N GLU A 81 -23.10 5.76 27.11
CA GLU A 81 -23.66 7.04 27.51
C GLU A 81 -23.55 7.26 29.04
N GLN A 82 -23.64 6.20 29.85
CA GLN A 82 -23.57 6.28 31.31
C GLN A 82 -22.15 6.56 31.86
N ALA A 83 -21.10 6.29 31.09
CA ALA A 83 -19.72 6.51 31.51
C ALA A 83 -19.23 7.96 31.30
N PHE A 84 -19.90 8.74 30.44
CA PHE A 84 -19.51 10.13 30.13
C PHE A 84 -20.05 11.17 31.12
N ASP A 85 -21.08 10.85 31.92
CA ASP A 85 -21.75 11.78 32.84
C ASP A 85 -21.21 11.72 34.30
N ARG A 86 -20.00 11.15 34.51
CA ARG A 86 -19.31 11.11 35.83
C ARG A 86 -17.89 11.68 35.81
N SER A 87 -17.60 12.67 34.96
CA SER A 87 -16.39 13.50 35.08
C SER A 87 -16.72 14.98 35.23
#